data_AF-A0A8T3MA38-F1
#
_entry.id   AF-A0A8T3MA38-F1
#
_cell.length_a   1.000
_cell.length_b   1.000
_cell.length_c   1.000
_cell.angle_alpha   90.00
_cell.angle_beta   90.00
_cell.angle_gamma   90.00
#
_symmetry.space_group_name_H-M   'P 1'
#
loop_
_entity.id
_entity.type
_entity.pdbx_description
1 polymer ?
#
loop_
_entity_poly.entity_id
_entity_poly.type
_entity_poly.pdbx_seq_one_letter_code
_entity_poly.pdbx_strand_id
1 'polypeptide(L)'
;MRQPQFRPRSPSRSIPRRLLAHWRLLLMVALVGAGTLGGAVSTNAFGAGDRFEGVLRRLDRFIAGPVPERSTRPTITVTAPPVAAATPTPAPTPGPTLRPSSGSIPPSSGATATTPTATTAPSPSPAPTAAPTPARVAVDVDLLSDPESVFNHQLTKDWCAVAGTQMVLSIHGKGDTSEAFQQTIASRVREWESLSDSRNGNWGPAAMALALEAYGVPGYEVRAYESRLHALRDSARAIAETGAPVVLLTWRGAHTWVMTGFRADADPTLFSDADVSGAYILDPWYPSVSSIWGPSNPPGFFTGIDELVENFLPWERPEGSYPDRDGKFIAVVPTAPLDR
;
A
#
# COMPACT_ATOMS: atom_id res chain seq x y z
N MET A 1 50.80 -73.43 45.49
CA MET A 1 50.89 -72.96 44.09
C MET A 1 49.94 -71.78 43.91
N ARG A 2 50.45 -70.54 43.86
CA ARG A 2 49.66 -69.32 43.58
C ARG A 2 49.95 -68.87 42.15
N GLN A 3 48.92 -68.75 41.32
CA GLN A 3 49.06 -68.23 39.96
C GLN A 3 49.30 -66.71 39.97
N PRO A 4 50.17 -66.18 39.10
CA PRO A 4 50.38 -64.74 38.95
C PRO A 4 49.23 -64.12 38.14
N GLN A 5 48.53 -63.15 38.73
CA GLN A 5 47.55 -62.32 38.03
C GLN A 5 48.28 -61.26 37.18
N PHE A 6 48.13 -61.36 35.86
CA PHE A 6 48.63 -60.37 34.91
C PHE A 6 47.63 -59.20 34.84
N ARG A 7 47.98 -58.03 35.38
CA ARG A 7 47.20 -56.79 35.17
C ARG A 7 47.61 -56.14 33.84
N PRO A 8 46.70 -55.95 32.87
CA PRO A 8 47.02 -55.23 31.64
C PRO A 8 47.24 -53.74 31.97
N ARG A 9 48.40 -53.20 31.58
CA ARG A 9 48.67 -51.77 31.60
C ARG A 9 47.88 -51.11 30.48
N SER A 10 46.97 -50.20 30.83
CA SER A 10 46.27 -49.35 29.86
C SER A 10 47.28 -48.45 29.13
N PRO A 11 47.26 -48.37 27.79
CA PRO A 11 48.13 -47.46 27.06
C PRO A 11 47.69 -46.02 27.31
N SER A 12 48.55 -45.25 28.00
CA SER A 12 48.42 -43.81 28.11
C SER A 12 48.53 -43.19 26.71
N ARG A 13 47.39 -42.81 26.13
CA ARG A 13 47.33 -42.01 24.89
C ARG A 13 47.67 -40.56 25.25
N SER A 14 48.96 -40.26 25.38
CA SER A 14 49.43 -38.87 25.42
C SER A 14 49.21 -38.25 24.05
N ILE A 15 48.19 -37.39 23.93
CA ILE A 15 47.97 -36.59 22.73
C ILE A 15 49.24 -35.75 22.50
N PRO A 16 49.88 -35.82 21.33
CA PRO A 16 51.14 -35.11 21.09
C PRO A 16 50.92 -33.61 21.27
N ARG A 17 51.73 -32.97 22.14
CA ARG A 17 51.65 -31.54 22.49
C ARG A 17 51.58 -30.61 21.27
N ARG A 18 52.15 -31.03 20.13
CA ARG A 18 52.09 -30.29 18.86
C ARG A 18 50.67 -30.25 18.29
N LEU A 19 49.89 -31.32 18.41
CA LEU A 19 48.49 -31.37 17.95
C LEU A 19 47.61 -30.41 18.75
N LEU A 20 47.84 -30.32 20.06
CA LEU A 20 47.16 -29.36 20.94
C LEU A 20 47.48 -27.90 20.58
N ALA A 21 48.72 -27.61 20.18
CA ALA A 21 49.12 -26.27 19.75
C ALA A 21 48.45 -25.86 18.42
N HIS A 22 48.31 -26.79 17.47
CA HIS A 22 47.61 -26.53 16.22
C HIS A 22 46.10 -26.30 16.45
N TRP A 23 45.48 -27.09 17.33
CA TRP A 23 44.09 -26.87 17.72
C TRP A 23 43.87 -25.52 18.39
N ARG A 24 44.75 -25.09 19.29
CA ARG A 24 44.67 -23.77 19.92
C ARG A 24 44.84 -22.63 18.92
N LEU A 25 45.76 -22.77 17.97
CA LEU A 25 45.95 -21.77 16.90
C LEU A 25 44.72 -21.68 16.00
N LEU A 26 44.15 -22.81 15.57
CA LEU A 26 42.93 -22.84 14.78
C LEU A 26 41.75 -22.20 15.53
N LEU A 27 41.62 -22.47 16.82
CA LEU A 27 40.55 -21.93 17.64
C LEU A 27 40.71 -20.41 17.86
N MET A 28 41.94 -19.91 18.02
CA MET A 28 42.22 -18.47 18.05
C MET A 28 41.97 -17.80 16.70
N VAL A 29 42.41 -18.39 15.59
CA VAL A 29 42.12 -17.85 14.25
C VAL A 29 40.62 -17.83 13.98
N ALA A 30 39.89 -18.87 14.40
CA ALA A 30 38.43 -18.90 14.30
C ALA A 30 37.77 -17.81 15.17
N LEU A 31 38.23 -17.61 16.42
CA LEU A 31 37.71 -16.57 17.32
C LEU A 31 38.01 -15.15 16.81
N VAL A 32 39.24 -14.90 16.36
CA VAL A 32 39.63 -13.59 15.81
C VAL A 32 38.89 -13.34 14.50
N GLY A 33 38.81 -14.33 13.62
CA GLY A 33 38.03 -14.27 12.38
C GLY A 33 36.56 -13.97 12.65
N ALA A 34 35.93 -14.68 13.61
CA ALA A 34 34.55 -14.46 14.03
C ALA A 34 34.35 -13.06 14.65
N GLY A 35 35.30 -12.57 15.44
CA GLY A 35 35.25 -11.23 16.02
C GLY A 35 35.36 -10.12 14.97
N THR A 36 36.30 -10.23 14.04
CA THR A 36 36.47 -9.26 12.94
C THR A 36 35.31 -9.29 11.95
N LEU A 37 34.78 -10.48 11.64
CA LEU A 37 33.63 -10.64 10.77
C LEU A 37 32.35 -10.14 11.45
N GLY A 38 32.17 -10.43 12.75
CA GLY A 38 31.06 -9.92 13.54
C GLY A 38 31.07 -8.38 13.63
N GLY A 39 32.24 -7.79 13.83
CA GLY A 39 32.41 -6.33 13.78
C GLY A 39 32.02 -5.74 12.43
N ALA A 40 32.56 -6.27 11.33
CA ALA A 40 32.26 -5.79 9.98
C ALA A 40 30.78 -5.95 9.58
N VAL A 41 30.12 -7.04 10.02
CA VAL A 41 28.68 -7.25 9.82
C VAL A 41 27.87 -6.24 10.62
N SER A 42 28.21 -6.03 11.91
CA SER A 42 27.48 -5.11 12.79
C SER A 42 27.52 -3.65 12.35
N THR A 43 28.62 -3.21 11.74
CA THR A 43 28.76 -1.83 11.23
C THR A 43 28.41 -1.72 9.74
N ASN A 44 27.88 -2.80 9.14
CA ASN A 44 27.71 -2.95 7.68
C ASN A 44 28.91 -2.47 6.85
N ALA A 45 30.14 -2.70 7.34
CA ALA A 45 31.35 -2.22 6.68
C ALA A 45 31.45 -2.84 5.28
N PHE A 46 31.55 -2.01 4.25
CA PHE A 46 31.60 -2.42 2.84
C PHE A 46 30.41 -3.29 2.39
N GLY A 47 29.23 -3.14 3.00
CA GLY A 47 28.06 -3.96 2.70
C GLY A 47 28.17 -5.40 3.21
N ALA A 48 29.09 -5.67 4.16
CA ALA A 48 29.26 -7.01 4.73
C ALA A 48 28.01 -7.49 5.47
N GLY A 49 27.28 -6.57 6.13
CA GLY A 49 25.99 -6.85 6.75
C GLY A 49 24.95 -7.24 5.70
N ASP A 50 24.82 -6.46 4.63
CA ASP A 50 23.88 -6.74 3.55
C ASP A 50 24.11 -8.09 2.87
N ARG A 51 25.39 -8.45 2.67
CA ARG A 51 25.79 -9.73 2.10
C ARG A 51 25.50 -10.89 3.07
N PHE A 52 25.76 -10.69 4.35
CA PHE A 52 25.48 -11.68 5.39
C PHE A 52 23.98 -11.94 5.52
N GLU A 53 23.15 -10.90 5.57
CA GLU A 53 21.69 -11.02 5.53
C GLU A 53 21.21 -11.74 4.27
N GLY A 54 21.79 -11.44 3.10
CA GLY A 54 21.48 -12.16 1.87
C GLY A 54 21.80 -13.65 1.94
N VAL A 55 22.90 -14.03 2.61
CA VAL A 55 23.24 -15.44 2.87
C VAL A 55 22.26 -16.07 3.83
N LEU A 56 21.93 -15.42 4.94
CA LEU A 56 20.93 -15.90 5.89
C LEU A 56 19.58 -16.12 5.23
N ARG A 57 19.15 -15.21 4.34
CA ARG A 57 17.89 -15.33 3.59
C ARG A 57 17.89 -16.55 2.67
N ARG A 58 19.00 -16.81 1.97
CA ARG A 58 19.14 -18.00 1.13
C ARG A 58 19.11 -19.28 1.96
N LEU A 59 19.73 -19.27 3.14
CA LEU A 59 19.70 -20.40 4.07
C LEU A 59 18.30 -20.62 4.65
N ASP A 60 17.62 -19.57 5.12
CA ASP A 60 16.24 -19.67 5.63
C ASP A 60 15.30 -20.18 4.53
N ARG A 61 15.38 -19.63 3.31
CA ARG A 61 14.60 -20.11 2.17
C ARG A 61 14.92 -21.56 1.81
N PHE A 62 16.20 -21.95 1.85
CA PHE A 62 16.61 -23.33 1.61
C PHE A 62 16.01 -24.29 2.64
N ILE A 63 16.03 -23.92 3.92
CA ILE A 63 15.43 -24.69 5.01
C ILE A 63 13.90 -24.74 4.88
N ALA A 64 13.29 -23.62 4.47
CA ALA A 64 11.84 -23.49 4.33
C ALA A 64 11.27 -24.21 3.09
N GLY A 65 12.12 -24.68 2.15
CA GLY A 65 11.68 -25.30 0.89
C GLY A 65 11.30 -24.26 -0.19
N PRO A 66 10.62 -24.63 -1.28
CA PRO A 66 10.12 -23.66 -2.26
C PRO A 66 8.98 -22.81 -1.66
N VAL A 67 8.75 -21.62 -2.21
CA VAL A 67 7.57 -20.80 -1.86
C VAL A 67 6.32 -21.58 -2.27
N PRO A 68 5.37 -21.83 -1.36
CA PRO A 68 4.17 -22.58 -1.70
C PRO A 68 3.22 -21.72 -2.55
N GLU A 69 2.55 -22.34 -3.51
CA GLU A 69 1.35 -21.75 -4.10
C GLU A 69 0.17 -22.09 -3.20
N ARG A 70 -0.45 -21.08 -2.60
CA ARG A 70 -1.62 -21.25 -1.74
C ARG A 70 -2.72 -20.27 -2.14
N SER A 71 -3.94 -20.55 -1.69
CA SER A 71 -5.05 -19.60 -1.84
C SER A 71 -4.67 -18.27 -1.19
N THR A 72 -4.81 -17.18 -1.94
CA THR A 72 -4.47 -15.83 -1.51
C THR A 72 -5.51 -14.84 -2.04
N ARG A 73 -5.48 -13.59 -1.55
CA ARG A 73 -6.39 -12.54 -2.01
C ARG A 73 -6.05 -12.16 -3.46
N PRO A 74 -7.06 -12.10 -4.36
CA PRO A 74 -6.81 -11.69 -5.73
C PRO A 74 -6.41 -10.22 -5.79
N THR A 75 -5.68 -9.85 -6.84
CA THR A 75 -5.45 -8.44 -7.19
C THR A 75 -6.60 -7.98 -8.06
N ILE A 76 -7.32 -6.95 -7.62
CA ILE A 76 -8.46 -6.38 -8.35
C ILE A 76 -7.95 -5.28 -9.26
N THR A 77 -8.09 -5.43 -10.58
CA THR A 77 -7.80 -4.34 -11.51
C THR A 77 -8.95 -3.32 -11.47
N VAL A 78 -8.63 -2.07 -11.15
CA VAL A 78 -9.60 -0.98 -11.05
C VAL A 78 -9.49 -0.09 -12.28
N THR A 79 -10.54 -0.13 -13.11
CA THR A 79 -10.65 0.70 -14.31
C THR A 79 -11.20 2.07 -13.94
N ALA A 80 -10.55 3.14 -14.42
CA ALA A 80 -11.06 4.49 -14.22
C ALA A 80 -12.46 4.64 -14.85
N PRO A 81 -13.38 5.39 -14.21
CA PRO A 81 -14.61 5.78 -14.87
C PRO A 81 -14.27 6.48 -16.19
N PRO A 82 -15.02 6.24 -17.28
CA PRO A 82 -14.83 6.98 -18.51
C PRO A 82 -14.98 8.46 -18.19
N VAL A 83 -13.91 9.24 -18.38
CA VAL A 83 -13.98 10.69 -18.29
C VAL A 83 -15.01 11.11 -19.33
N ALA A 84 -16.16 11.63 -18.89
CA ALA A 84 -17.15 12.17 -19.80
C ALA A 84 -16.42 13.23 -20.64
N ALA A 85 -16.25 12.96 -21.94
CA ALA A 85 -15.68 13.92 -22.86
C ALA A 85 -16.46 15.22 -22.65
N ALA A 86 -15.74 16.31 -22.32
CA ALA A 86 -16.33 17.60 -22.09
C ALA A 86 -17.36 17.86 -23.20
N THR A 87 -18.65 17.88 -22.85
CA THR A 87 -19.71 18.16 -23.80
C THR A 87 -19.36 19.49 -24.43
N PRO A 88 -19.19 19.58 -25.77
CA PRO A 88 -18.85 20.85 -26.39
C PRO A 88 -19.90 21.87 -25.96
N THR A 89 -19.45 22.96 -25.34
CA THR A 89 -20.31 24.07 -24.97
C THR A 89 -21.18 24.41 -26.18
N PRO A 90 -22.52 24.29 -26.10
CA PRO A 90 -23.36 24.64 -27.24
C PRO A 90 -23.07 26.09 -27.60
N ALA A 91 -22.72 26.31 -28.87
CA ALA A 91 -22.50 27.63 -29.41
C ALA A 91 -23.69 28.54 -29.04
N PRO A 92 -23.47 29.80 -28.66
CA PRO A 92 -24.54 30.71 -28.28
C PRO A 92 -25.58 30.73 -29.39
N THR A 93 -26.82 30.33 -29.05
CA THR A 93 -27.96 30.45 -29.96
C THR A 93 -28.11 31.91 -30.33
N PRO A 94 -28.12 32.29 -31.62
CA PRO A 94 -28.40 33.65 -32.03
C PRO A 94 -29.73 34.09 -31.42
N GLY A 95 -29.70 35.19 -30.67
CA GLY A 95 -30.89 35.74 -30.03
C GLY A 95 -31.99 36.03 -31.06
N PRO A 96 -33.27 35.93 -30.67
CA PRO A 96 -34.38 36.18 -31.57
C PRO A 96 -34.33 37.64 -32.06
N THR A 97 -34.09 37.82 -33.35
CA THR A 97 -34.26 39.10 -34.04
C THR A 97 -35.73 39.52 -33.92
N LEU A 98 -35.98 40.57 -33.13
CA LEU A 98 -37.29 41.22 -33.03
C LEU A 98 -37.66 41.80 -34.40
N ARG A 99 -38.68 41.21 -35.03
CA ARG A 99 -39.27 41.71 -36.27
C ARG A 99 -40.30 42.81 -35.94
N PRO A 100 -40.29 43.97 -36.61
CA PRO A 100 -41.29 45.01 -36.38
C PRO A 100 -42.68 44.54 -36.85
N SER A 101 -43.67 44.77 -35.99
CA SER A 101 -45.09 44.55 -36.25
C SER A 101 -45.63 45.68 -37.12
N SER A 102 -45.95 45.38 -38.38
CA SER A 102 -46.76 46.26 -39.23
C SER A 102 -48.19 45.77 -39.21
N GLY A 103 -49.09 46.64 -38.72
CA GLY A 103 -50.51 46.38 -38.66
C GLY A 103 -51.18 46.27 -40.03
N SER A 104 -52.27 45.52 -40.06
CA SER A 104 -53.39 45.71 -40.99
C SER A 104 -54.63 45.01 -40.44
N ILE A 105 -55.74 45.76 -40.41
CA ILE A 105 -57.10 45.34 -40.04
C ILE A 105 -57.86 44.89 -41.34
N PRO A 106 -59.11 44.39 -41.29
CA PRO A 106 -59.53 43.02 -41.63
C PRO A 106 -60.25 42.93 -43.00
N PRO A 107 -60.82 41.76 -43.34
CA PRO A 107 -62.29 41.78 -43.43
C PRO A 107 -63.01 40.53 -42.90
N SER A 108 -64.30 40.80 -42.61
CA SER A 108 -65.38 39.92 -42.18
C SER A 108 -65.72 38.82 -43.19
N SER A 109 -65.99 37.61 -42.72
CA SER A 109 -66.87 36.63 -43.37
C SER A 109 -67.37 35.61 -42.34
N GLY A 110 -68.69 35.49 -42.25
CA GLY A 110 -69.37 34.61 -41.31
C GLY A 110 -69.24 33.13 -41.68
N ALA A 111 -69.15 32.29 -40.65
CA ALA A 111 -69.43 30.87 -40.73
C ALA A 111 -69.89 30.37 -39.35
N THR A 112 -71.08 29.79 -39.33
CA THR A 112 -71.70 29.08 -38.22
C THR A 112 -70.85 27.85 -37.87
N ALA A 113 -70.33 27.76 -36.65
CA ALA A 113 -69.61 26.58 -36.17
C ALA A 113 -70.10 26.19 -34.77
N THR A 114 -70.56 24.96 -34.67
CA THR A 114 -71.02 24.23 -33.48
C THR A 114 -69.97 24.20 -32.38
N THR A 115 -70.42 24.53 -31.16
CA THR A 115 -69.66 24.48 -29.91
C THR A 115 -69.19 23.06 -29.57
N PRO A 116 -67.88 22.78 -29.47
CA PRO A 116 -67.39 21.60 -28.79
C PRO A 116 -67.19 21.90 -27.30
N THR A 117 -67.74 21.05 -26.44
CA THR A 117 -67.53 21.02 -25.00
C THR A 117 -66.03 20.92 -24.70
N ALA A 118 -65.48 21.91 -24.00
CA ALA A 118 -64.09 21.93 -23.56
C ALA A 118 -63.89 20.90 -22.43
N THR A 119 -63.28 19.76 -22.74
CA THR A 119 -62.71 18.85 -21.76
C THR A 119 -61.51 19.54 -21.10
N THR A 120 -61.63 19.81 -19.80
CA THR A 120 -60.55 20.32 -18.94
C THR A 120 -59.36 19.36 -18.99
N ALA A 121 -58.27 19.78 -19.64
CA ALA A 121 -57.00 19.05 -19.60
C ALA A 121 -56.45 19.05 -18.17
N PRO A 122 -55.90 17.92 -17.68
CA PRO A 122 -55.28 17.87 -16.36
C PRO A 122 -54.09 18.82 -16.30
N SER A 123 -54.05 19.63 -15.23
CA SER A 123 -52.95 20.54 -14.94
C SER A 123 -51.62 19.76 -14.91
N PRO A 124 -50.54 20.23 -15.58
CA PRO A 124 -49.25 19.55 -15.53
C PRO A 124 -48.77 19.49 -14.07
N SER A 125 -48.45 18.28 -13.61
CA SER A 125 -47.80 18.07 -12.33
C SER A 125 -46.49 18.88 -12.32
N PRO A 126 -46.19 19.66 -11.27
CA PRO A 126 -44.94 20.41 -11.20
C PRO A 126 -43.77 19.45 -11.36
N ALA A 127 -42.87 19.77 -12.29
CA ALA A 127 -41.63 19.03 -12.48
C ALA A 127 -40.83 19.08 -11.17
N PRO A 128 -40.23 17.96 -10.72
CA PRO A 128 -39.41 17.96 -9.52
C PRO A 128 -38.30 19.00 -9.66
N THR A 129 -38.18 19.87 -8.65
CA THR A 129 -37.08 20.85 -8.58
C THR A 129 -35.77 20.08 -8.49
N ALA A 130 -34.84 20.36 -9.40
CA ALA A 130 -33.53 19.72 -9.40
C ALA A 130 -32.85 19.95 -8.03
N ALA A 131 -32.31 18.88 -7.45
CA ALA A 131 -31.52 18.98 -6.24
C ALA A 131 -30.31 19.90 -6.48
N PRO A 132 -29.89 20.71 -5.50
CA PRO A 132 -28.72 21.57 -5.66
C PRO A 132 -27.49 20.71 -5.95
N THR A 133 -26.72 21.08 -6.97
CA THR A 133 -25.42 20.48 -7.25
C THR A 133 -24.48 20.75 -6.07
N PRO A 134 -23.76 19.75 -5.55
CA PRO A 134 -22.76 19.96 -4.51
C PRO A 134 -21.73 21.02 -4.93
N ALA A 135 -21.33 21.88 -4.00
CA ALA A 135 -20.26 22.84 -4.25
C ALA A 135 -18.90 22.13 -4.26
N ARG A 136 -18.02 22.49 -5.20
CA ARG A 136 -16.64 22.04 -5.21
C ARG A 136 -15.84 22.88 -4.20
N VAL A 137 -15.38 22.23 -3.12
CA VAL A 137 -14.64 22.87 -2.03
C VAL A 137 -13.41 22.02 -1.72
N ALA A 138 -12.26 22.66 -1.56
CA ALA A 138 -11.03 21.98 -1.20
C ALA A 138 -11.15 21.28 0.15
N VAL A 139 -10.58 20.09 0.25
CA VAL A 139 -10.61 19.25 1.45
C VAL A 139 -9.19 18.91 1.89
N ASP A 140 -9.00 18.85 3.21
CA ASP A 140 -7.78 18.41 3.88
C ASP A 140 -8.21 17.38 4.93
N VAL A 141 -7.92 16.11 4.66
CA VAL A 141 -8.30 14.98 5.52
C VAL A 141 -7.03 14.38 6.07
N ASP A 142 -6.89 14.39 7.39
CA ASP A 142 -5.82 13.71 8.12
C ASP A 142 -6.45 12.86 9.22
N LEU A 143 -6.22 11.54 9.18
CA LEU A 143 -6.75 10.61 10.17
C LEU A 143 -6.03 10.73 11.53
N LEU A 144 -4.79 11.27 11.56
CA LEU A 144 -3.90 11.19 12.72
C LEU A 144 -3.55 12.57 13.25
N SER A 145 -4.04 12.90 14.45
CA SER A 145 -3.60 14.09 15.18
C SER A 145 -2.21 13.92 15.81
N ASP A 146 -1.76 12.69 16.01
CA ASP A 146 -0.45 12.33 16.58
C ASP A 146 0.15 11.15 15.80
N PRO A 147 0.77 11.36 14.64
CA PRO A 147 1.28 10.29 13.79
C PRO A 147 2.42 9.49 14.44
N GLU A 148 3.19 10.09 15.35
CA GLU A 148 4.27 9.42 16.08
C GLU A 148 3.74 8.31 16.99
N SER A 149 2.53 8.46 17.53
CA SER A 149 1.92 7.46 18.44
C SER A 149 1.66 6.10 17.80
N VAL A 150 1.50 6.05 16.47
CA VAL A 150 1.23 4.81 15.70
C VAL A 150 2.37 4.43 14.76
N PHE A 151 3.39 5.28 14.65
CA PHE A 151 4.51 5.09 13.73
C PHE A 151 5.40 3.91 14.15
N ASN A 152 5.92 3.19 13.14
CA ASN A 152 6.90 2.12 13.34
C ASN A 152 8.01 2.20 12.30
N HIS A 153 9.25 2.34 12.77
CA HIS A 153 10.42 2.09 11.94
C HIS A 153 10.54 0.59 11.64
N GLN A 154 10.96 0.24 10.42
CA GLN A 154 11.24 -1.16 10.07
C GLN A 154 12.54 -1.63 10.73
N LEU A 155 12.50 -2.79 11.41
CA LEU A 155 13.67 -3.35 12.10
C LEU A 155 14.77 -3.85 11.17
N THR A 156 14.42 -4.18 9.93
CA THR A 156 15.37 -4.59 8.89
C THR A 156 14.99 -3.94 7.57
N LYS A 157 15.92 -3.85 6.63
CA LYS A 157 15.68 -3.26 5.30
C LYS A 157 14.56 -3.94 4.49
N ASP A 158 14.23 -5.20 4.80
CA ASP A 158 13.23 -5.99 4.09
C ASP A 158 11.85 -5.99 4.81
N TRP A 159 11.73 -5.30 5.95
CA TRP A 159 10.54 -5.34 6.82
C TRP A 159 9.60 -4.13 6.69
N CYS A 160 9.72 -3.33 5.63
CA CYS A 160 8.80 -2.23 5.35
C CYS A 160 7.34 -2.67 5.33
N ALA A 161 7.05 -3.84 4.74
CA ALA A 161 5.70 -4.40 4.69
C ALA A 161 5.15 -4.78 6.08
N VAL A 162 6.01 -5.32 6.93
CA VAL A 162 5.69 -5.71 8.31
C VAL A 162 5.38 -4.46 9.13
N ALA A 163 6.26 -3.46 9.07
CA ALA A 163 6.08 -2.19 9.75
C ALA A 163 4.82 -1.46 9.26
N GLY A 164 4.58 -1.43 7.95
CA GLY A 164 3.35 -0.88 7.37
C GLY A 164 2.09 -1.56 7.89
N THR A 165 2.07 -2.90 7.93
CA THR A 165 0.96 -3.68 8.50
C THR A 165 0.77 -3.37 9.99
N GLN A 166 1.87 -3.28 10.75
CA GLN A 166 1.83 -2.91 12.17
C GLN A 166 1.23 -1.52 12.39
N MET A 167 1.61 -0.51 11.60
CA MET A 167 1.05 0.83 11.68
C MET A 167 -0.45 0.83 11.43
N VAL A 168 -0.92 0.11 10.41
CA VAL A 168 -2.37 -0.05 10.16
C VAL A 168 -3.07 -0.71 11.35
N LEU A 169 -2.52 -1.79 11.91
CA LEU A 169 -3.08 -2.44 13.10
C LEU A 169 -3.13 -1.50 14.31
N SER A 170 -2.11 -0.67 14.49
CA SER A 170 -2.05 0.32 15.58
C SER A 170 -3.11 1.41 15.40
N ILE A 171 -3.33 1.90 14.18
CA ILE A 171 -4.39 2.87 13.84
C ILE A 171 -5.79 2.30 14.14
N HIS A 172 -5.98 1.00 13.96
CA HIS A 172 -7.20 0.26 14.34
C HIS A 172 -7.26 -0.14 15.82
N GLY A 173 -6.26 0.21 16.65
CA GLY A 173 -6.20 -0.20 18.05
C GLY A 173 -6.04 -1.71 18.28
N LYS A 174 -5.64 -2.48 17.26
CA LYS A 174 -5.43 -3.94 17.33
C LYS A 174 -3.96 -4.33 17.48
N GLY A 175 -3.06 -3.35 17.62
CA GLY A 175 -1.63 -3.57 17.76
C GLY A 175 -0.93 -2.40 18.46
N ASP A 176 0.27 -2.66 18.98
CA ASP A 176 1.17 -1.63 19.52
C ASP A 176 2.33 -1.31 18.57
N THR A 177 3.16 -0.34 18.93
CA THR A 177 4.33 0.11 18.17
C THR A 177 5.65 -0.53 18.65
N SER A 178 5.58 -1.67 19.33
CA SER A 178 6.77 -2.33 19.86
C SER A 178 7.52 -3.14 18.79
N GLU A 179 8.84 -3.23 18.94
CA GLU A 179 9.68 -4.11 18.11
C GLU A 179 9.26 -5.58 18.24
N ALA A 180 8.84 -6.01 19.43
CA ALA A 180 8.40 -7.37 19.71
C ALA A 180 7.13 -7.73 18.91
N PHE A 181 6.20 -6.78 18.76
CA PHE A 181 5.02 -6.99 17.95
C PHE A 181 5.38 -7.04 16.45
N GLN A 182 6.30 -6.20 15.99
CA GLN A 182 6.81 -6.27 14.62
C GLN A 182 7.43 -7.64 14.30
N GLN A 183 8.26 -8.16 15.21
CA GLN A 183 8.85 -9.50 15.09
C GLN A 183 7.79 -10.60 15.08
N THR A 184 6.74 -10.46 15.89
CA THR A 184 5.61 -11.39 15.93
C THR A 184 4.90 -11.42 14.56
N ILE A 185 4.58 -10.26 13.99
CA ILE A 185 4.00 -10.17 12.64
C ILE A 185 4.94 -10.82 11.62
N ALA A 186 6.22 -10.44 11.59
CA ALA A 186 7.20 -10.95 10.64
C ALA A 186 7.33 -12.49 10.69
N SER A 187 7.31 -13.09 11.89
CA SER A 187 7.45 -14.54 12.08
C SER A 187 6.31 -15.36 11.47
N ARG A 188 5.16 -14.72 11.22
CA ARG A 188 3.94 -15.36 10.72
C ARG A 188 3.75 -15.26 9.22
N VAL A 189 4.71 -14.67 8.48
CA VAL A 189 4.62 -14.55 6.99
C VAL A 189 4.31 -15.88 6.32
N ARG A 190 4.79 -16.99 6.87
CA ARG A 190 4.55 -18.35 6.37
C ARG A 190 3.08 -18.78 6.44
N GLU A 191 2.22 -18.07 7.15
CA GLU A 191 0.77 -18.29 7.14
C GLU A 191 0.14 -17.73 5.86
N TRP A 192 0.72 -16.67 5.29
CA TRP A 192 0.11 -15.85 4.24
C TRP A 192 0.90 -15.80 2.91
N GLU A 193 2.18 -16.20 2.89
CA GLU A 193 3.02 -16.17 1.68
C GLU A 193 2.38 -17.01 0.55
N SER A 194 2.32 -16.51 -0.67
CA SER A 194 1.99 -17.33 -1.84
C SER A 194 2.94 -16.99 -2.97
N LEU A 195 3.33 -17.99 -3.78
CA LEU A 195 4.20 -17.80 -4.92
C LEU A 195 3.61 -16.77 -5.92
N SER A 196 2.29 -16.78 -6.11
CA SER A 196 1.57 -15.77 -6.92
C SER A 196 1.54 -14.37 -6.31
N ASP A 197 1.65 -14.24 -4.98
CA ASP A 197 1.68 -12.94 -4.29
C ASP A 197 3.10 -12.37 -4.19
N SER A 198 4.09 -13.24 -3.98
CA SER A 198 5.49 -12.89 -3.79
C SER A 198 6.39 -14.07 -4.16
N ARG A 199 7.12 -13.96 -5.28
CA ARG A 199 7.92 -15.08 -5.80
C ARG A 199 9.14 -15.42 -4.94
N ASN A 200 9.54 -14.54 -4.03
CA ASN A 200 10.65 -14.79 -3.11
C ASN A 200 10.18 -15.31 -1.72
N GLY A 201 8.86 -15.44 -1.50
CA GLY A 201 8.27 -15.93 -0.26
C GLY A 201 8.26 -14.90 0.88
N ASN A 202 8.67 -13.67 0.60
CA ASN A 202 8.51 -12.57 1.55
C ASN A 202 7.10 -11.98 1.43
N TRP A 203 6.88 -10.87 2.13
CA TRP A 203 5.63 -10.12 2.12
C TRP A 203 5.25 -9.59 0.74
N GLY A 204 4.06 -9.98 0.27
CA GLY A 204 3.38 -9.33 -0.84
C GLY A 204 2.13 -8.58 -0.36
N PRO A 205 1.45 -7.83 -1.26
CA PRO A 205 0.24 -7.06 -0.93
C PRO A 205 -0.89 -7.92 -0.36
N ALA A 206 -1.07 -9.15 -0.87
CA ALA A 206 -2.12 -10.02 -0.37
C ALA A 206 -1.78 -10.57 1.02
N ALA A 207 -0.49 -10.88 1.28
CA ALA A 207 -0.03 -11.28 2.60
C ALA A 207 -0.29 -10.19 3.66
N MET A 208 -0.13 -8.90 3.32
CA MET A 208 -0.50 -7.79 4.21
C MET A 208 -1.99 -7.81 4.56
N ALA A 209 -2.87 -7.89 3.56
CA ALA A 209 -4.32 -7.89 3.78
C ALA A 209 -4.78 -9.12 4.58
N LEU A 210 -4.18 -10.30 4.35
CA LEU A 210 -4.43 -11.50 5.13
C LEU A 210 -3.92 -11.39 6.57
N ALA A 211 -2.77 -10.75 6.78
CA ALA A 211 -2.25 -10.47 8.11
C ALA A 211 -3.19 -9.53 8.87
N LEU A 212 -3.63 -8.43 8.26
CA LEU A 212 -4.60 -7.51 8.86
C LEU A 212 -5.86 -8.25 9.33
N GLU A 213 -6.44 -9.08 8.48
CA GLU A 213 -7.60 -9.91 8.83
C GLU A 213 -7.30 -10.86 9.99
N ALA A 214 -6.15 -11.53 9.98
CA ALA A 214 -5.74 -12.46 11.04
C ALA A 214 -5.54 -11.77 12.41
N TYR A 215 -5.33 -10.45 12.43
CA TYR A 215 -5.26 -9.62 13.63
C TYR A 215 -6.56 -8.86 13.93
N GLY A 216 -7.67 -9.24 13.28
CA GLY A 216 -9.00 -8.67 13.55
C GLY A 216 -9.31 -7.38 12.80
N VAL A 217 -8.57 -7.08 11.73
CA VAL A 217 -8.80 -5.94 10.82
C VAL A 217 -9.12 -6.48 9.41
N PRO A 218 -10.29 -7.12 9.20
CA PRO A 218 -10.70 -7.57 7.88
C PRO A 218 -11.06 -6.38 6.97
N GLY A 219 -11.38 -6.67 5.71
CA GLY A 219 -11.88 -5.65 4.79
C GLY A 219 -10.79 -4.81 4.14
N TYR A 220 -9.67 -5.43 3.78
CA TYR A 220 -8.64 -4.84 2.93
C TYR A 220 -8.50 -5.62 1.62
N GLU A 221 -8.47 -4.89 0.50
CA GLU A 221 -8.37 -5.43 -0.85
C GLU A 221 -7.07 -4.99 -1.52
N VAL A 222 -6.45 -5.89 -2.29
CA VAL A 222 -5.34 -5.52 -3.16
C VAL A 222 -5.90 -4.99 -4.46
N ARG A 223 -5.60 -3.73 -4.79
CA ARG A 223 -6.07 -3.05 -6.00
C ARG A 223 -4.90 -2.65 -6.88
N ALA A 224 -5.10 -2.78 -8.19
CA ALA A 224 -4.14 -2.42 -9.22
C ALA A 224 -4.74 -1.41 -10.20
N TYR A 225 -4.02 -0.32 -10.46
CA TYR A 225 -4.48 0.81 -11.25
C TYR A 225 -3.54 1.10 -12.42
N GLU A 226 -4.09 1.44 -13.58
CA GLU A 226 -3.32 1.83 -14.76
C GLU A 226 -2.63 3.22 -14.60
N SER A 227 -3.08 4.03 -13.63
CA SER A 227 -2.60 5.40 -13.43
C SER A 227 -2.42 5.72 -11.96
N ARG A 228 -1.31 6.42 -11.64
CA ARG A 228 -1.00 6.91 -10.30
C ARG A 228 -2.10 7.81 -9.76
N LEU A 229 -2.59 8.74 -10.58
CA LEU A 229 -3.62 9.68 -10.18
C LEU A 229 -4.92 8.95 -9.84
N HIS A 230 -5.25 7.91 -10.61
CA HIS A 230 -6.42 7.09 -10.30
C HIS A 230 -6.24 6.32 -8.98
N ALA A 231 -5.06 5.73 -8.75
CA ALA A 231 -4.75 5.06 -7.49
C ALA A 231 -4.86 6.02 -6.29
N LEU A 232 -4.29 7.23 -6.40
CA LEU A 232 -4.34 8.24 -5.34
C LEU A 232 -5.77 8.73 -5.06
N ARG A 233 -6.57 8.96 -6.12
CA ARG A 233 -7.97 9.35 -5.96
C ARG A 233 -8.83 8.26 -5.32
N ASP A 234 -8.69 7.01 -5.76
CA ASP A 234 -9.43 5.89 -5.16
C ASP A 234 -9.00 5.66 -3.71
N SER A 235 -7.71 5.83 -3.40
CA SER A 235 -7.19 5.77 -2.03
C SER A 235 -7.76 6.88 -1.15
N ALA A 236 -7.76 8.13 -1.64
CA ALA A 236 -8.35 9.28 -0.95
C ALA A 236 -9.86 9.08 -0.71
N ARG A 237 -10.58 8.59 -1.72
CA ARG A 237 -11.99 8.22 -1.59
C ARG A 237 -12.21 7.16 -0.52
N ALA A 238 -11.41 6.08 -0.53
CA ALA A 238 -11.52 5.01 0.47
C ALA A 238 -11.27 5.54 1.89
N ILE A 239 -10.27 6.40 2.09
CA ILE A 239 -10.02 7.06 3.38
C ILE A 239 -11.22 7.90 3.81
N ALA A 240 -11.82 8.69 2.91
CA ALA A 240 -12.98 9.51 3.22
C ALA A 240 -14.23 8.67 3.57
N GLU A 241 -14.45 7.55 2.87
CA GLU A 241 -15.61 6.67 3.09
C GLU A 241 -15.46 5.80 4.35
N THR A 242 -14.25 5.33 4.65
CA THR A 242 -14.00 4.34 5.71
C THR A 242 -13.39 4.92 6.97
N GLY A 243 -12.70 6.05 6.88
CA GLY A 243 -11.86 6.57 7.96
C GLY A 243 -10.64 5.70 8.28
N ALA A 244 -10.28 4.76 7.39
CA ALA A 244 -9.18 3.82 7.58
C ALA A 244 -8.01 4.10 6.62
N PRO A 245 -6.75 3.79 7.01
CA PRO A 245 -5.57 4.10 6.21
C PRO A 245 -5.44 3.18 4.97
N VAL A 246 -4.69 3.63 3.97
CA VAL A 246 -4.37 2.87 2.76
C VAL A 246 -2.89 2.51 2.75
N VAL A 247 -2.55 1.30 2.31
CA VAL A 247 -1.14 0.91 2.11
C VAL A 247 -0.77 1.12 0.63
N LEU A 248 0.25 1.92 0.36
CA LEU A 248 0.77 2.16 -0.99
C LEU A 248 2.04 1.34 -1.22
N LEU A 249 2.12 0.64 -2.34
CA LEU A 249 3.30 -0.14 -2.72
C LEU A 249 4.20 0.74 -3.59
N THR A 250 5.25 1.28 -2.98
CA THR A 250 6.17 2.27 -3.58
C THR A 250 7.46 1.62 -4.07
N TRP A 251 8.30 2.40 -4.76
CA TRP A 251 9.58 1.96 -5.33
C TRP A 251 9.44 0.69 -6.17
N ARG A 252 8.48 0.71 -7.10
CA ARG A 252 8.12 -0.43 -7.97
C ARG A 252 7.63 -1.67 -7.21
N GLY A 253 7.06 -1.44 -6.04
CA GLY A 253 6.57 -2.46 -5.13
C GLY A 253 7.64 -3.03 -4.19
N ALA A 254 8.87 -2.52 -4.20
CA ALA A 254 9.91 -2.94 -3.27
C ALA A 254 9.77 -2.31 -1.87
N HIS A 255 8.92 -1.29 -1.74
CA HIS A 255 8.71 -0.56 -0.49
C HIS A 255 7.24 -0.33 -0.21
N THR A 256 6.94 0.12 1.00
CA THR A 256 5.57 0.30 1.46
C THR A 256 5.47 1.60 2.24
N TRP A 257 4.47 2.40 1.88
CA TRP A 257 4.04 3.58 2.63
C TRP A 257 2.62 3.37 3.15
N VAL A 258 2.28 3.98 4.29
CA VAL A 258 0.91 4.02 4.80
C VAL A 258 0.37 5.44 4.62
N MET A 259 -0.64 5.58 3.77
CA MET A 259 -1.36 6.81 3.52
C MET A 259 -2.47 6.97 4.56
N THR A 260 -2.37 8.03 5.36
CA THR A 260 -3.28 8.30 6.49
C THR A 260 -4.16 9.52 6.24
N GLY A 261 -4.08 10.12 5.05
CA GLY A 261 -4.84 11.30 4.70
C GLY A 261 -4.47 11.87 3.34
N PHE A 262 -5.15 12.93 2.92
CA PHE A 262 -4.97 13.57 1.62
C PHE A 262 -5.41 15.03 1.61
N ARG A 263 -4.94 15.77 0.60
CA ARG A 263 -5.51 17.07 0.20
C ARG A 263 -6.01 17.03 -1.22
N ALA A 264 -7.22 17.50 -1.46
CA ALA A 264 -7.82 17.56 -2.77
C ALA A 264 -8.58 18.87 -3.02
N ASP A 265 -8.79 19.22 -4.29
CA ASP A 265 -9.58 20.40 -4.68
C ASP A 265 -11.10 20.23 -4.45
N ALA A 266 -11.53 18.98 -4.23
CA ALA A 266 -12.91 18.57 -4.02
C ALA A 266 -12.97 17.26 -3.22
N ASP A 267 -14.09 16.98 -2.56
CA ASP A 267 -14.35 15.68 -1.94
C ASP A 267 -14.40 14.55 -2.99
N PRO A 268 -13.47 13.57 -2.98
CA PRO A 268 -13.43 12.48 -3.95
C PRO A 268 -14.64 11.51 -3.89
N THR A 269 -15.43 11.56 -2.82
CA THR A 269 -16.69 10.79 -2.71
C THR A 269 -17.83 11.43 -3.49
N LEU A 270 -17.75 12.75 -3.73
CA LEU A 270 -18.76 13.53 -4.46
C LEU A 270 -18.33 13.82 -5.90
N PHE A 271 -17.02 13.95 -6.15
CA PHE A 271 -16.45 14.33 -7.44
C PHE A 271 -15.44 13.29 -7.92
N SER A 272 -15.83 12.50 -8.94
CA SER A 272 -14.97 11.45 -9.52
C SER A 272 -13.72 11.96 -10.24
N ASP A 273 -13.68 13.26 -10.51
CA ASP A 273 -12.58 14.01 -11.12
C ASP A 273 -11.85 14.91 -10.12
N ALA A 274 -12.07 14.74 -8.81
CA ALA A 274 -11.30 15.45 -7.76
C ALA A 274 -9.79 15.30 -7.99
N ASP A 275 -9.05 16.40 -7.89
CA ASP A 275 -7.61 16.43 -8.05
C ASP A 275 -6.92 16.29 -6.69
N VAL A 276 -6.20 15.18 -6.50
CA VAL A 276 -5.47 14.89 -5.25
C VAL A 276 -4.08 15.46 -5.38
N SER A 277 -3.81 16.51 -4.59
CA SER A 277 -2.54 17.26 -4.60
C SER A 277 -1.41 16.58 -3.81
N GLY A 278 -1.75 15.62 -2.94
CA GLY A 278 -0.78 14.91 -2.10
C GLY A 278 -1.45 14.08 -1.01
N ALA A 279 -0.62 13.48 -0.16
CA ALA A 279 -1.01 12.53 0.86
C ALA A 279 -0.22 12.73 2.16
N TYR A 280 -0.84 12.46 3.31
CA TYR A 280 -0.10 12.30 4.57
C TYR A 280 0.43 10.87 4.65
N ILE A 281 1.74 10.71 4.84
CA ILE A 281 2.44 9.43 4.72
C ILE A 281 3.14 9.05 6.03
N LEU A 282 3.03 7.78 6.40
CA LEU A 282 3.95 7.09 7.31
C LEU A 282 4.87 6.21 6.47
N ASP A 283 6.14 6.59 6.39
CA ASP A 283 7.18 5.82 5.71
C ASP A 283 8.02 5.04 6.75
N PRO A 284 7.91 3.70 6.81
CA PRO A 284 8.64 2.90 7.79
C PRO A 284 10.17 2.96 7.62
N TRP A 285 10.68 3.51 6.50
CA TRP A 285 12.11 3.73 6.31
C TRP A 285 12.65 4.86 7.18
N TYR A 286 11.84 5.85 7.56
CA TYR A 286 12.28 6.93 8.45
C TYR A 286 12.76 6.39 9.80
N PRO A 287 13.88 6.88 10.38
CA PRO A 287 14.71 8.01 9.94
C PRO A 287 15.91 7.63 9.06
N SER A 288 15.90 6.44 8.45
CA SER A 288 17.03 5.97 7.64
C SER A 288 17.14 6.70 6.31
N VAL A 289 18.35 6.63 5.72
CA VAL A 289 18.66 7.20 4.41
C VAL A 289 18.93 6.06 3.43
N SER A 290 18.10 5.97 2.39
CA SER A 290 18.31 5.03 1.31
C SER A 290 19.43 5.50 0.39
N SER A 291 20.34 4.60 0.03
CA SER A 291 21.40 4.90 -0.95
C SER A 291 20.89 5.05 -2.39
N ILE A 292 19.65 4.59 -2.65
CA ILE A 292 19.01 4.64 -3.98
C ILE A 292 17.95 5.74 -4.01
N TRP A 293 17.18 5.89 -2.93
CA TRP A 293 15.97 6.72 -2.87
C TRP A 293 16.10 7.96 -1.98
N GLY A 294 17.23 8.14 -1.30
CA GLY A 294 17.47 9.31 -0.44
C GLY A 294 16.87 9.20 0.96
N PRO A 295 16.83 10.31 1.72
CA PRO A 295 16.26 10.35 3.06
C PRO A 295 14.73 10.20 3.00
N SER A 296 14.18 9.50 3.99
CA SER A 296 12.74 9.44 4.21
C SER A 296 12.24 10.62 5.04
N ASN A 297 10.95 10.95 4.89
CA ASN A 297 10.29 12.04 5.60
C ASN A 297 9.75 11.58 6.97
N PRO A 298 9.60 12.49 7.96
CA PRO A 298 9.07 12.15 9.27
C PRO A 298 7.61 11.65 9.22
N PRO A 299 7.14 10.95 10.26
CA PRO A 299 5.78 10.40 10.30
C PRO A 299 4.70 11.47 10.14
N GLY A 300 3.74 11.23 9.25
CA GLY A 300 2.61 12.14 8.99
C GLY A 300 3.01 13.34 8.14
N PHE A 301 4.18 13.31 7.50
CA PHE A 301 4.58 14.36 6.56
C PHE A 301 3.61 14.39 5.37
N PHE A 302 3.26 15.61 4.93
CA PHE A 302 2.46 15.81 3.72
C PHE A 302 3.35 15.70 2.49
N THR A 303 3.31 14.54 1.85
CA THR A 303 4.00 14.25 0.59
C THR A 303 3.19 14.83 -0.58
N GLY A 304 3.75 15.83 -1.24
CA GLY A 304 3.16 16.44 -2.43
C GLY A 304 3.23 15.54 -3.68
N ILE A 305 2.48 15.91 -4.72
CA ILE A 305 2.40 15.12 -5.96
C ILE A 305 3.76 14.87 -6.63
N ASP A 306 4.68 15.84 -6.57
CA ASP A 306 6.01 15.71 -7.18
C ASP A 306 6.82 14.59 -6.53
N GLU A 307 6.80 14.49 -5.20
CA GLU A 307 7.48 13.41 -4.49
C GLU A 307 6.77 12.06 -4.69
N LEU A 308 5.44 12.05 -4.79
CA LEU A 308 4.68 10.84 -5.16
C LEU A 308 5.01 10.36 -6.58
N VAL A 309 5.31 11.26 -7.52
CA VAL A 309 5.72 10.90 -8.89
C VAL A 309 7.03 10.13 -8.89
N GLU A 310 7.97 10.51 -8.02
CA GLU A 310 9.28 9.89 -7.90
C GLU A 310 9.25 8.54 -7.15
N ASN A 311 8.35 8.41 -6.16
CA ASN A 311 8.37 7.29 -5.23
C ASN A 311 7.24 6.27 -5.44
N PHE A 312 6.02 6.71 -5.76
CA PHE A 312 4.91 5.81 -6.07
C PHE A 312 4.93 5.45 -7.54
N LEU A 313 5.74 4.44 -7.86
CA LEU A 313 6.04 3.96 -9.20
C LEU A 313 5.26 2.70 -9.55
N PRO A 314 5.00 2.44 -10.85
CA PRO A 314 4.40 1.18 -11.30
C PRO A 314 5.18 -0.04 -10.81
N TRP A 315 4.45 -1.10 -10.46
CA TRP A 315 5.00 -2.36 -10.00
C TRP A 315 5.90 -3.00 -11.05
N GLU A 316 7.11 -3.32 -10.63
CA GLU A 316 8.10 -4.01 -11.43
C GLU A 316 9.13 -4.63 -10.51
N ARG A 317 9.21 -5.96 -10.54
CA ARG A 317 9.92 -6.71 -9.51
C ARG A 317 10.93 -7.67 -10.12
N PRO A 318 12.17 -7.72 -9.60
CA PRO A 318 13.23 -8.55 -10.17
C PRO A 318 13.01 -10.05 -9.92
N GLU A 319 12.19 -10.42 -8.94
CA GLU A 319 11.89 -11.84 -8.69
C GLU A 319 10.99 -12.48 -9.75
N GLY A 320 10.40 -11.69 -10.66
CA GLY A 320 9.74 -12.15 -11.88
C GLY A 320 8.41 -11.45 -12.16
N SER A 321 7.64 -12.00 -13.10
CA SER A 321 6.40 -11.37 -13.60
C SER A 321 5.19 -11.57 -12.68
N TYR A 322 4.37 -10.54 -12.56
CA TYR A 322 3.09 -10.56 -11.88
C TYR A 322 2.03 -10.06 -12.86
N PRO A 323 1.35 -10.96 -13.63
CA PRO A 323 0.45 -10.55 -14.71
C PRO A 323 -0.63 -9.54 -14.29
N ASP A 324 -1.09 -9.61 -13.05
CA ASP A 324 -2.14 -8.72 -12.53
C ASP A 324 -1.61 -7.39 -12.00
N ARG A 325 -0.28 -7.21 -11.90
CA ARG A 325 0.38 -6.06 -11.24
C ARG A 325 1.40 -5.35 -12.10
N ASP A 326 2.15 -6.07 -12.94
CA ASP A 326 3.25 -5.51 -13.73
C ASP A 326 2.80 -4.27 -14.52
N GLY A 327 3.51 -3.16 -14.35
CA GLY A 327 3.19 -1.88 -15.00
C GLY A 327 2.05 -1.09 -14.36
N LYS A 328 1.45 -1.57 -13.27
CA LYS A 328 0.33 -0.92 -12.57
C LYS A 328 0.74 -0.37 -11.21
N PHE A 329 0.01 0.61 -10.71
CA PHE A 329 0.17 1.13 -9.35
C PHE A 329 -0.63 0.25 -8.40
N ILE A 330 -0.02 -0.19 -7.29
CA ILE A 330 -0.65 -1.14 -6.37
C ILE A 330 -0.91 -0.46 -5.02
N ALA A 331 -2.11 -0.68 -4.49
CA ALA A 331 -2.48 -0.27 -3.14
C ALA A 331 -3.25 -1.40 -2.43
N VAL A 332 -3.15 -1.44 -1.10
CA VAL A 332 -4.04 -2.25 -0.25
C VAL A 332 -5.03 -1.29 0.40
N VAL A 333 -6.30 -1.41 0.01
CA VAL A 333 -7.33 -0.38 0.22
C VAL A 333 -8.41 -0.92 1.16
N PRO A 334 -8.83 -0.15 2.19
CA PRO A 334 -9.91 -0.56 3.07
C PRO A 334 -11.25 -0.53 2.35
N THR A 335 -12.11 -1.49 2.69
CA THR A 335 -13.51 -1.61 2.23
C THR A 335 -14.51 -1.64 3.38
N ALA A 336 -14.01 -1.65 4.61
CA ALA A 336 -14.80 -1.55 5.83
C ALA A 336 -14.38 -0.31 6.63
N PRO A 337 -15.30 0.31 7.39
CA PRO A 337 -14.96 1.42 8.28
C PRO A 337 -13.89 1.05 9.31
N LEU A 338 -13.18 2.06 9.80
CA LEU A 338 -12.25 1.94 10.91
C LEU A 338 -12.95 1.39 12.16
N ASP A 339 -12.65 0.15 12.52
CA ASP A 339 -13.05 -0.47 13.78
C ASP A 339 -12.13 0.05 14.91
N ARG A 340 -12.68 0.83 15.86
CA ARG A 340 -11.97 1.34 17.04
C ARG A 340 -12.44 0.63 18.30
#